data_AF-A0A957GJS9-F1
#
_entry.id   AF-A0A957GJS9-F1
#
_cell.length_a   1.000
_cell.length_b   1.000
_cell.length_c   1.000
_cell.angle_alpha   90.00
_cell.angle_beta   90.00
_cell.angle_gamma   90.00
#
_symmetry.space_group_name_H-M   'P 1'
#
loop_
_entity.id
_entity.type
_entity.pdbx_description
1 polymer ?
#
loop_
_entity_poly.entity_id
_entity_poly.type
_entity_poly.pdbx_seq_one_letter_code
_entity_poly.pdbx_strand_id
1 'polypeptide(L)'
;MPKQTTKKQPLWQRYLLTGAALGLYFGLFFRPLREPSLGLAVLLGAAAALVTTLLPLFRGERPPFTTFLKTLAGHFFKYTLLLAVLELRHPVYDWGGRTAVSAMTTLMGAVGGLWLAWEQDSKRLSVSSKQ
;
A
#
# COMPACT_ATOMS: atom_id res chain seq x y z
N MET A 1 -17.13 -38.83 -12.84
CA MET A 1 -16.25 -37.86 -12.15
C MET A 1 -16.88 -36.47 -12.26
N PRO A 2 -17.34 -35.83 -11.17
CA PRO A 2 -17.91 -34.49 -11.25
C PRO A 2 -16.82 -33.47 -11.59
N LYS A 3 -17.00 -32.75 -12.70
CA LYS A 3 -16.13 -31.62 -13.08
C LYS A 3 -16.29 -30.53 -12.02
N GLN A 4 -15.26 -30.33 -11.20
CA GLN A 4 -15.19 -29.20 -10.28
C GLN A 4 -15.18 -27.92 -11.12
N THR A 5 -16.32 -27.22 -11.15
CA THR A 5 -16.43 -25.89 -11.72
C THR A 5 -15.75 -24.92 -10.75
N THR A 6 -14.45 -24.73 -10.93
CA THR A 6 -13.66 -23.77 -10.16
C THR A 6 -14.22 -22.38 -10.41
N LYS A 7 -15.13 -21.92 -9.55
CA LYS A 7 -15.65 -20.55 -9.57
C LYS A 7 -14.45 -19.61 -9.51
N LYS A 8 -14.14 -18.94 -10.62
CA LYS A 8 -13.11 -17.90 -10.65
C LYS A 8 -13.54 -16.83 -9.66
N GLN A 9 -12.91 -16.79 -8.48
CA GLN A 9 -13.14 -15.74 -7.51
C GLN A 9 -12.85 -14.40 -8.17
N PRO A 10 -13.71 -13.38 -7.95
CA PRO A 10 -13.50 -12.07 -8.51
C PRO A 10 -12.20 -11.48 -7.96
N LEU A 11 -11.40 -10.84 -8.83
CA LEU A 11 -10.06 -10.33 -8.51
C LEU A 11 -10.07 -9.40 -7.29
N TRP A 12 -11.12 -8.59 -7.14
CA TRP A 12 -11.28 -7.68 -6.00
C TRP A 12 -11.36 -8.40 -4.65
N GLN A 13 -12.03 -9.56 -4.57
CA GLN A 13 -12.11 -10.33 -3.32
C GLN A 13 -10.74 -10.85 -2.92
N ARG A 14 -9.93 -11.28 -3.89
CA ARG A 14 -8.57 -11.73 -3.62
C ARG A 14 -7.75 -10.59 -3.03
N TYR A 15 -7.68 -9.44 -3.70
CA TYR A 15 -6.89 -8.31 -3.20
C TYR A 15 -7.38 -7.80 -1.84
N LEU A 16 -8.69 -7.72 -1.62
CA LEU A 16 -9.27 -7.35 -0.33
C LEU A 16 -8.86 -8.34 0.77
N LEU A 17 -9.02 -9.64 0.54
CA LEU A 17 -8.71 -10.67 1.54
C LEU A 17 -7.21 -10.77 1.80
N THR A 18 -6.36 -10.70 0.77
CA THR A 18 -4.90 -10.71 0.93
C THR A 18 -4.43 -9.47 1.69
N GLY A 19 -4.97 -8.30 1.35
CA GLY A 19 -4.67 -7.05 2.03
C GLY A 19 -5.11 -7.09 3.51
N ALA A 20 -6.33 -7.54 3.78
CA ALA A 20 -6.86 -7.70 5.14
C ALA A 20 -6.02 -8.70 5.95
N ALA A 21 -5.65 -9.85 5.37
CA ALA A 21 -4.83 -10.86 6.04
C ALA A 21 -3.42 -10.34 6.37
N LEU A 22 -2.78 -9.61 5.44
CA LEU A 22 -1.51 -8.93 5.68
C LEU A 22 -1.65 -7.89 6.80
N GLY A 23 -2.70 -7.07 6.76
CA GLY A 23 -3.00 -6.09 7.79
C GLY A 23 -3.20 -6.72 9.16
N LEU A 24 -3.97 -7.80 9.24
CA LEU A 24 -4.20 -8.56 10.47
C LEU A 24 -2.90 -9.14 11.02
N TYR A 25 -2.05 -9.72 10.16
CA TYR A 25 -0.75 -10.23 10.56
C TYR A 25 0.12 -9.13 11.17
N PHE A 26 0.26 -7.99 10.49
CA PHE A 26 1.06 -6.88 11.01
C PHE A 26 0.53 -6.32 12.32
N GLY A 27 -0.79 -6.33 12.55
CA GLY A 27 -1.36 -5.87 13.80
C GLY A 27 -1.31 -6.87 14.94
N LEU A 28 -1.53 -8.17 14.66
CA LEU A 28 -1.41 -9.21 15.67
C LEU A 28 0.02 -9.37 16.15
N PHE A 29 1.02 -9.25 15.27
CA PHE A 29 2.43 -9.39 15.65
C PHE A 29 3.12 -8.05 15.94
N PHE A 30 2.36 -6.96 16.06
CA PHE A 30 2.92 -5.66 16.38
C PHE A 30 3.50 -5.65 17.80
N ARG A 31 4.76 -5.25 17.91
CA ARG A 31 5.45 -4.96 19.18
C ARG A 31 6.07 -3.56 19.07
N PRO A 32 5.68 -2.61 19.93
CA PRO A 32 6.31 -1.29 19.93
C PRO A 32 7.75 -1.43 20.44
N LEU A 33 8.70 -1.43 19.51
CA LEU A 33 10.15 -1.48 19.79
C LEU A 33 10.79 -0.09 19.87
N ARG A 34 10.03 0.97 19.50
CA ARG A 34 10.49 2.35 19.47
C ARG A 34 9.31 3.31 19.66
N GLU A 35 9.61 4.51 20.13
CA GLU A 35 8.68 5.63 20.16
C GLU A 35 8.30 6.11 18.73
N PRO A 36 7.07 6.61 18.54
CA PRO A 36 6.63 7.16 17.26
C PRO A 36 7.50 8.36 16.85
N SER A 37 7.95 8.37 15.60
CA SER A 37 8.89 9.36 15.07
C SER A 37 8.49 9.82 13.66
N LEU A 38 7.61 10.83 13.60
CA LEU A 38 7.08 11.33 12.33
C LEU A 38 8.20 11.78 11.36
N GLY A 39 9.31 12.31 11.91
CA GLY A 39 10.49 12.66 11.12
C GLY A 39 11.11 11.47 10.39
N LEU A 40 11.10 10.28 10.99
CA LEU A 40 11.58 9.06 10.35
C LEU A 40 10.65 8.61 9.24
N ALA A 41 9.33 8.68 9.47
CA ALA A 41 8.33 8.36 8.45
C ALA A 41 8.45 9.27 7.22
N VAL A 42 8.67 10.57 7.43
CA VAL A 42 8.90 11.53 6.34
C VAL A 42 10.21 11.24 5.61
N LEU A 43 11.30 10.97 6.35
CA LEU A 43 12.60 10.64 5.77
C LEU A 43 12.55 9.36 4.92
N LEU A 44 11.92 8.30 5.45
CA LEU A 44 11.71 7.04 4.74
C LEU A 44 10.80 7.22 3.53
N GLY A 45 9.74 8.03 3.64
CA GLY A 45 8.85 8.36 2.53
C GLY A 45 9.59 9.11 1.41
N ALA A 46 10.45 10.06 1.76
CA ALA A 46 11.33 10.77 0.83
C ALA A 46 12.33 9.82 0.15
N ALA A 47 13.00 8.97 0.93
CA ALA A 47 13.96 7.99 0.40
C ALA A 47 13.28 6.99 -0.54
N ALA A 48 12.12 6.45 -0.16
CA ALA A 48 11.34 5.55 -0.99
C ALA A 48 10.91 6.24 -2.30
N ALA A 49 10.37 7.45 -2.23
CA ALA A 49 9.96 8.21 -3.40
C ALA A 49 11.13 8.48 -4.36
N LEU A 50 12.29 8.86 -3.83
CA LEU A 50 13.50 9.05 -4.61
C LEU A 50 13.92 7.75 -5.30
N VAL A 51 14.03 6.64 -4.57
CA VAL A 51 14.44 5.35 -5.16
C VAL A 51 13.47 4.92 -6.26
N THR A 52 12.15 4.98 -6.02
CA THR A 52 11.16 4.54 -7.01
C THR A 52 11.11 5.45 -8.24
N THR A 53 11.40 6.74 -8.09
CA THR A 53 11.46 7.68 -9.23
C THR A 53 12.80 7.67 -9.97
N LEU A 54 13.90 7.32 -9.30
CA LEU A 54 15.23 7.20 -9.90
C LEU A 54 15.40 5.87 -10.67
N LEU A 55 14.71 4.80 -10.26
CA LEU A 55 14.83 3.49 -10.91
C LEU A 55 14.57 3.51 -12.44
N PRO A 56 13.56 4.23 -12.95
CA PRO A 56 13.35 4.40 -14.40
C PRO A 56 14.47 5.18 -15.11
N LEU A 57 15.09 6.17 -14.44
CA LEU A 57 16.22 6.91 -15.00
C LEU A 57 17.43 6.00 -15.26
N PHE A 58 17.69 5.05 -14.36
CA PHE A 58 18.72 4.02 -14.56
C PHE A 58 18.39 3.04 -15.69
N ARG A 59 17.11 2.94 -16.08
CA ARG A 59 16.65 2.13 -17.23
C ARG A 59 16.63 2.91 -18.54
N GLY A 60 17.09 4.16 -18.54
CA GLY A 60 17.15 5.01 -19.73
C GLY A 60 15.86 5.78 -20.05
N GLU A 61 14.83 5.66 -19.22
CA GLU A 61 13.62 6.46 -19.36
C GLU A 61 13.88 7.86 -18.82
N ARG A 62 13.90 8.86 -19.70
CA ARG A 62 14.09 10.28 -19.34
C ARG A 62 12.79 11.06 -19.52
N PRO A 63 11.87 11.03 -18.55
CA PRO A 63 10.69 11.86 -18.59
C PRO A 63 11.08 13.35 -18.47
N PRO A 64 10.26 14.27 -19.00
CA PRO A 64 10.46 15.70 -18.79
C PRO A 64 10.43 16.05 -17.30
N PHE A 65 11.26 17.02 -16.88
CA PHE A 65 11.48 17.38 -15.47
C PHE A 65 10.18 17.67 -14.70
N THR A 66 9.19 18.26 -15.36
CA THR A 66 7.87 18.56 -14.78
C THR A 66 7.07 17.30 -14.46
N THR A 67 7.09 16.30 -15.34
CA THR A 67 6.45 15.00 -15.10
C THR A 67 7.20 14.23 -14.02
N PHE A 68 8.54 14.26 -14.06
CA PHE A 68 9.37 13.66 -13.03
C PHE A 68 9.04 14.19 -11.62
N LEU A 69 8.95 15.52 -11.47
CA LEU A 69 8.66 16.15 -10.19
C LEU A 69 7.24 15.84 -9.70
N LYS A 70 6.26 15.79 -10.61
CA LYS A 70 4.88 15.34 -10.29
C LYS A 70 4.85 13.88 -9.84
N THR A 71 5.58 13.00 -10.51
CA THR A 71 5.69 11.58 -10.11
C THR A 71 6.39 11.44 -8.76
N LEU A 72 7.46 12.21 -8.52
CA LEU A 72 8.17 12.24 -7.24
C LEU A 72 7.25 12.71 -6.11
N ALA A 73 6.57 13.83 -6.29
CA ALA A 73 5.62 14.35 -5.31
C ALA A 73 4.47 13.36 -5.05
N GLY A 74 3.95 12.72 -6.10
CA GLY A 74 2.91 11.70 -5.97
C GLY A 74 3.36 10.46 -5.20
N HIS A 75 4.56 9.94 -5.49
CA HIS A 75 5.14 8.82 -4.74
C HIS A 75 5.48 9.21 -3.30
N PHE A 76 6.07 10.38 -3.10
CA PHE A 76 6.36 10.91 -1.77
C PHE A 76 5.10 11.00 -0.93
N PHE A 77 4.03 11.61 -1.45
CA PHE A 77 2.78 11.72 -0.72
C PHE A 77 2.20 10.35 -0.38
N LYS A 78 2.17 9.41 -1.34
CA LYS A 78 1.68 8.04 -1.10
C LYS A 78 2.50 7.32 -0.02
N TYR A 79 3.82 7.34 -0.11
CA TYR A 79 4.68 6.63 0.84
C TYR A 79 4.68 7.27 2.22
N THR A 80 4.77 8.59 2.28
CA THR A 80 4.70 9.33 3.54
C THR A 80 3.35 9.15 4.22
N LEU A 81 2.25 9.19 3.48
CA LEU A 81 0.91 8.91 4.03
C LEU A 81 0.83 7.49 4.58
N LEU A 82 1.32 6.50 3.83
CA LEU A 82 1.31 5.10 4.26
C LEU A 82 2.18 4.87 5.50
N LEU A 83 3.35 5.51 5.56
CA LEU A 83 4.24 5.49 6.73
C LEU A 83 3.64 6.24 7.93
N ALA A 84 2.93 7.35 7.70
CA ALA A 84 2.23 8.10 8.75
C ALA A 84 1.08 7.29 9.35
N VAL A 85 0.30 6.59 8.51
CA VAL A 85 -0.71 5.63 8.97
C VAL A 85 -0.05 4.49 9.75
N LEU A 86 1.13 4.03 9.32
CA LEU A 86 1.91 3.05 10.07
C LEU A 86 2.36 3.60 11.42
N GLU A 87 2.75 4.87 11.53
CA GLU A 87 3.11 5.46 12.80
C GLU A 87 1.91 5.62 13.74
N LEU A 88 0.73 5.89 13.18
CA LEU A 88 -0.55 5.96 13.90
C LEU A 88 -0.85 4.69 14.70
N ARG A 89 -0.19 3.56 14.40
CA ARG A 89 -0.30 2.33 15.18
C ARG A 89 0.20 2.47 16.62
N HIS A 90 1.15 3.36 16.90
CA HIS A 90 1.70 3.56 18.25
C HIS A 90 0.67 4.20 19.19
N PRO A 91 0.07 5.37 18.88
CA PRO A 91 -0.96 5.94 19.75
C PRO A 91 -2.20 5.04 19.85
N VAL A 92 -2.52 4.28 18.79
CA VAL A 92 -3.62 3.30 18.82
C VAL A 92 -3.31 2.10 19.70
N TYR A 93 -2.04 1.68 19.79
CA TYR A 93 -1.60 0.67 20.74
C TYR A 93 -1.70 1.15 22.19
N ASP A 94 -1.33 2.41 22.44
CA ASP A 94 -1.38 2.99 23.79
C ASP A 94 -2.81 3.18 24.29
N TRP A 95 -3.77 3.45 23.39
CA TRP A 95 -5.19 3.63 23.76
C TRP A 95 -6.00 2.33 23.81
N GLY A 96 -5.79 1.42 22.86
CA GLY A 96 -6.65 0.25 22.66
C GLY A 96 -5.93 -1.09 22.64
N GLY A 97 -4.63 -1.09 22.96
CA GLY A 97 -3.80 -2.29 23.00
C GLY A 97 -3.70 -3.01 21.66
N ARG A 98 -3.39 -4.30 21.74
CA ARG A 98 -3.11 -5.16 20.58
C ARG A 98 -4.33 -5.38 19.68
N THR A 99 -5.54 -5.40 20.25
CA THR A 99 -6.79 -5.63 19.50
C THR A 99 -7.15 -4.42 18.63
N ALA A 100 -7.03 -3.20 19.15
CA ALA A 100 -7.28 -1.98 18.39
C ALA A 100 -6.30 -1.82 17.21
N VAL A 101 -5.01 -2.12 17.43
CA VAL A 101 -4.02 -2.11 16.35
C VAL A 101 -4.36 -3.14 15.29
N SER A 102 -4.72 -4.37 15.69
CA SER A 102 -5.10 -5.43 14.75
C SER A 102 -6.32 -5.08 13.90
N ALA A 103 -7.36 -4.48 14.48
CA ALA A 103 -8.53 -4.03 13.74
C ALA A 103 -8.17 -2.91 12.75
N MET A 104 -7.39 -1.92 13.20
CA MET A 104 -6.96 -0.81 12.35
C MET A 104 -6.10 -1.27 11.18
N THR A 105 -5.07 -2.08 11.44
CA THR A 105 -4.16 -2.56 10.38
C THR A 105 -4.88 -3.49 9.41
N THR A 106 -5.83 -4.30 9.88
CA THR A 106 -6.70 -5.12 9.02
C THR A 106 -7.54 -4.26 8.08
N LEU A 107 -8.20 -3.22 8.61
CA LEU A 107 -8.99 -2.29 7.81
C LEU A 107 -8.11 -1.54 6.80
N MET A 108 -6.95 -1.04 7.22
CA MET A 108 -6.00 -0.37 6.32
C MET A 108 -5.46 -1.32 5.25
N GLY A 109 -5.18 -2.57 5.60
CA GLY A 109 -4.78 -3.60 4.65
C GLY A 109 -5.88 -3.93 3.64
N ALA A 110 -7.14 -4.03 4.09
CA ALA A 110 -8.29 -4.26 3.23
C ALA A 110 -8.51 -3.09 2.26
N VAL A 111 -8.41 -1.85 2.75
CA VAL A 111 -8.50 -0.63 1.94
C VAL A 111 -7.37 -0.58 0.91
N GLY A 112 -6.13 -0.87 1.31
CA GLY A 112 -4.99 -0.95 0.38
C GLY A 112 -5.16 -2.04 -0.68
N GLY A 113 -5.73 -3.18 -0.30
CA GLY A 113 -6.10 -4.25 -1.22
C GLY A 113 -7.17 -3.82 -2.23
N LEU A 114 -8.23 -3.15 -1.78
CA LEU A 114 -9.25 -2.59 -2.66
C LEU A 114 -8.69 -1.54 -3.62
N TRP A 115 -7.80 -0.67 -3.13
CA TRP A 115 -7.13 0.32 -3.95
C TRP A 115 -6.34 -0.34 -5.10
N LEU A 116 -5.57 -1.39 -4.78
CA LEU A 116 -4.83 -2.17 -5.77
C LEU A 116 -5.75 -2.86 -6.78
N ALA A 117 -6.88 -3.41 -6.32
CA ALA A 117 -7.87 -4.01 -7.20
C ALA A 117 -8.41 -2.99 -8.21
N TRP A 118 -8.75 -1.78 -7.73
CA TRP A 118 -9.28 -0.73 -8.59
C TRP A 118 -8.25 -0.21 -9.60
N GLU A 119 -6.98 -0.10 -9.20
CA GLU A 119 -5.90 0.30 -10.08
C GLU A 119 -5.61 -0.75 -11.17
N GLN A 120 -5.77 -2.05 -10.84
CA GLN A 120 -5.65 -3.12 -11.84
C GLN A 120 -6.84 -3.22 -12.79
N ASP A 121 -8.07 -3.03 -12.30
CA ASP A 121 -9.26 -3.00 -13.16
C ASP A 121 -9.19 -1.81 -14.13
N SER A 122 -8.75 -0.65 -13.66
CA SER A 122 -8.55 0.54 -14.51
C SER A 122 -7.50 0.30 -15.61
N LYS A 123 -6.40 -0.40 -15.29
CA LYS A 123 -5.39 -0.80 -16.28
C LYS A 123 -5.89 -1.87 -17.25
N ARG A 124 -6.72 -2.82 -16.81
CA ARG A 124 -7.34 -3.82 -17.69
C ARG A 124 -8.26 -3.17 -18.73
N LEU A 125 -9.08 -2.20 -18.31
CA LEU A 125 -10.01 -1.50 -19.19
C LEU A 125 -9.29 -0.65 -20.24
N SER A 126 -8.18 -0.01 -19.89
CA SER A 126 -7.39 0.79 -20.85
C SER A 126 -6.61 -0.06 -21.87
N VAL A 127 -6.25 -1.31 -21.53
CA VAL A 127 -5.64 -2.25 -22.47
C VAL A 127 -6.68 -2.83 -23.43
N SER A 128 -7.89 -3.12 -22.96
CA SER A 128 -8.97 -3.67 -23.81
C SER A 128 -9.55 -2.67 -24.82
N SER A 129 -9.38 -1.36 -24.61
CA SER A 129 -9.84 -0.32 -25.55
C SER A 129 -8.83 0.00 -26.66
N LYS A 130 -7.60 -0.53 -26.57
CA LYS A 130 -6.53 -0.34 -27.56
C LYS A 130 -6.37 -1.51 -28.54
N GLN A 131 -7.18 -2.56 -28.38
CA GLN A 131 -7.33 -3.65 -29.34
C GLN A 131 -8.56 -3.40 -30.21
#